data_AF-A0ABD1ES51-F1
#
_entry.id   AF-A0ABD1ES51-F1
#
_cell.length_a   1.000
_cell.length_b   1.000
_cell.length_c   1.000
_cell.angle_alpha   90.00
_cell.angle_beta   90.00
_cell.angle_gamma   90.00
#
_symmetry.space_group_name_H-M   'P 1'
#
loop_
_entity.id
_entity.type
_entity.pdbx_description
1 polymer ?
#
loop_
_entity_poly.entity_id
_entity_poly.type
_entity_poly.pdbx_seq_one_letter_code
_entity_poly.pdbx_strand_id
1 'polypeptide(L)'
;MSNQSSKSSTSTYTQSSYASSCDCHFSYEEEQRRLRYVICLKWFFIIFTLLGGGILALCINVIGRTMRNNGKETNGGNTWFETDTYGQLKNIETGLCLDDGYSHTSIAFSKFNKTSKLIIKPCLSSNAFSQYFKYNVNTGELGKANVCLDSQVVVQKHRQLRESRGRRDIHILKCSGKDTQAWDISKNGRVTSTGLCLSAKHFEEKKVIKAEICTENDNYQSWQFIPNKM
;
A
#
# COMPACT_ATOMS: atom_id res chain seq x y z
N MET A 1 92.45 -13.26 -0.69
CA MET A 1 93.78 -12.77 -1.13
C MET A 1 94.10 -13.39 -2.47
N SER A 2 94.65 -12.56 -3.37
CA SER A 2 95.26 -12.91 -4.67
C SER A 2 94.29 -13.23 -5.82
N ASN A 3 94.47 -12.76 -7.05
CA ASN A 3 95.12 -11.56 -7.58
C ASN A 3 94.63 -11.40 -9.05
N GLN A 4 94.74 -10.19 -9.57
CA GLN A 4 94.36 -9.71 -10.91
C GLN A 4 94.85 -10.58 -12.09
N SER A 5 94.11 -10.57 -13.21
CA SER A 5 94.70 -10.20 -14.50
C SER A 5 93.63 -9.90 -15.56
N SER A 6 93.67 -8.68 -16.07
CA SER A 6 92.94 -8.14 -17.20
C SER A 6 93.62 -8.52 -18.52
N LYS A 7 92.84 -8.71 -19.60
CA LYS A 7 93.33 -8.48 -20.97
C LYS A 7 92.19 -8.07 -21.91
N SER A 8 92.33 -6.83 -22.36
CA SER A 8 91.61 -6.16 -23.44
C SER A 8 92.14 -6.63 -24.80
N SER A 9 91.28 -6.68 -25.83
CA SER A 9 91.65 -6.44 -27.24
C SER A 9 90.40 -6.15 -28.08
N THR A 10 90.27 -4.87 -28.47
CA THR A 10 89.66 -4.24 -29.67
C THR A 10 89.97 -5.05 -30.94
N SER A 11 89.27 -5.05 -32.08
CA SER A 11 88.44 -4.12 -32.85
C SER A 11 87.77 -4.99 -33.96
N THR A 12 86.67 -4.66 -34.64
CA THR A 12 86.70 -3.82 -35.85
C THR A 12 85.27 -3.71 -36.40
N TYR A 13 84.95 -2.50 -36.85
CA TYR A 13 83.72 -2.06 -37.50
C TYR A 13 83.35 -2.82 -38.79
N THR A 14 82.06 -2.92 -39.07
CA THR A 14 81.54 -2.85 -40.45
C THR A 14 80.18 -2.16 -40.48
N GLN A 15 80.11 -1.05 -41.21
CA GLN A 15 78.90 -0.29 -41.55
C GLN A 15 78.15 -0.95 -42.71
N SER A 16 76.82 -0.82 -42.72
CA SER A 16 75.93 -0.53 -43.88
C SER A 16 74.49 -0.91 -43.46
N SER A 17 73.56 0.01 -43.17
CA SER A 17 72.82 0.98 -44.01
C SER A 17 71.67 0.40 -44.85
N TYR A 18 70.45 0.86 -44.50
CA TYR A 18 69.19 0.96 -45.24
C TYR A 18 68.05 -0.08 -45.09
N ALA A 19 66.89 0.51 -44.75
CA ALA A 19 65.50 0.18 -45.09
C ALA A 19 64.76 -0.93 -44.32
N SER A 20 63.82 -0.52 -43.46
CA SER A 20 62.37 -0.75 -43.69
C SER A 20 61.57 -0.27 -42.48
N SER A 21 61.00 0.93 -42.60
CA SER A 21 59.85 1.37 -41.83
C SER A 21 58.65 0.49 -42.17
N CYS A 22 58.08 -0.22 -41.20
CA CYS A 22 56.66 -0.61 -41.23
C CYS A 22 56.17 -1.03 -39.84
N ASP A 23 55.11 -0.34 -39.40
CA ASP A 23 53.97 -0.85 -38.65
C ASP A 23 54.15 -1.38 -37.22
N CYS A 24 54.14 -0.43 -36.28
CA CYS A 24 53.64 -0.64 -34.91
C CYS A 24 52.38 0.20 -34.62
N HIS A 25 51.55 0.50 -35.62
CA HIS A 25 50.33 1.30 -35.45
C HIS A 25 49.05 0.44 -35.32
N PHE A 26 49.14 -0.66 -34.57
CA PHE A 26 48.03 -1.60 -34.39
C PHE A 26 47.81 -1.92 -32.90
N SER A 27 47.47 -0.92 -32.08
CA SER A 27 46.99 -1.24 -30.71
C SER A 27 46.25 -0.12 -29.97
N TYR A 28 45.83 0.97 -30.62
CA TYR A 28 45.07 2.03 -29.92
C TYR A 28 43.62 2.13 -30.38
N GLU A 29 43.38 1.99 -31.68
CA GLU A 29 42.04 1.96 -32.28
C GLU A 29 41.18 0.78 -31.78
N GLU A 30 41.79 -0.40 -31.60
CA GLU A 30 41.05 -1.60 -31.19
C GLU A 30 40.68 -1.56 -29.69
N GLU A 31 41.56 -1.05 -28.84
CA GLU A 31 41.26 -0.84 -27.42
C GLU A 31 40.17 0.22 -27.21
N GLN A 32 40.21 1.31 -27.98
CA GLN A 32 39.18 2.35 -27.98
C GLN A 32 37.80 1.78 -28.39
N ARG A 33 37.74 0.87 -29.37
CA ARG A 33 36.49 0.20 -29.75
C ARG A 33 35.95 -0.69 -28.62
N ARG A 34 36.82 -1.46 -27.95
CA ARG A 34 36.41 -2.31 -26.82
C ARG A 34 35.88 -1.47 -25.65
N LEU A 35 36.52 -0.36 -25.34
CA LEU A 35 36.06 0.54 -24.27
C LEU A 35 34.69 1.16 -24.57
N ARG A 36 34.47 1.62 -25.82
CA ARG A 36 33.16 2.15 -26.25
C ARG A 36 32.08 1.08 -26.16
N TYR A 37 32.39 -0.16 -26.54
CA TYR A 37 31.44 -1.27 -26.47
C TYR A 37 31.03 -1.59 -25.03
N VAL A 38 31.98 -1.63 -24.09
CA VAL A 38 31.71 -1.88 -22.67
C VAL A 38 30.88 -0.75 -22.05
N ILE A 39 31.14 0.50 -22.43
CA ILE A 39 30.35 1.65 -21.98
C ILE A 39 28.92 1.55 -22.51
N CYS A 40 28.73 1.30 -23.81
CA CYS A 40 27.40 1.12 -24.40
C CYS A 40 26.63 -0.04 -23.76
N LEU A 41 27.28 -1.17 -23.49
CA LEU A 41 26.65 -2.32 -22.84
C LEU A 41 26.18 -1.99 -21.41
N LYS A 42 27.01 -1.29 -20.62
CA LYS A 42 26.64 -0.86 -19.26
C LYS A 42 25.44 0.08 -19.26
N TRP A 43 25.43 1.07 -20.17
CA TRP A 43 24.29 1.98 -20.31
C TRP A 43 23.02 1.25 -20.77
N PHE A 44 23.14 0.26 -21.67
CA PHE A 44 22.02 -0.57 -22.07
C PHE A 44 21.42 -1.34 -20.89
N PHE A 45 22.24 -1.96 -20.03
CA PHE A 45 21.75 -2.66 -18.84
C PHE A 45 21.10 -1.72 -17.81
N ILE A 46 21.62 -0.51 -17.62
CA ILE A 46 21.02 0.51 -16.74
C ILE A 46 19.66 0.97 -17.28
N ILE A 47 19.56 1.23 -18.58
CA ILE A 47 18.30 1.64 -19.20
C ILE A 47 17.29 0.49 -19.15
N PHE A 48 17.73 -0.74 -19.40
CA PHE A 48 16.87 -1.92 -19.35
C PHE A 48 16.38 -2.21 -17.93
N THR A 49 17.19 -1.98 -16.90
CA THR A 49 16.77 -2.13 -15.50
C THR A 49 15.84 -1.00 -15.03
N LEU A 50 16.08 0.24 -15.45
CA LEU A 50 15.20 1.37 -15.12
C LEU A 50 13.85 1.29 -15.84
N LEU A 51 13.85 0.98 -17.14
CA LEU A 51 12.62 0.83 -17.93
C LEU A 51 11.90 -0.50 -17.59
N GLY A 52 12.65 -1.60 -17.49
CA GLY A 52 12.11 -2.92 -17.13
C GLY A 52 11.56 -2.96 -15.72
N GLY A 53 12.22 -2.31 -14.75
CA GLY A 53 11.72 -2.18 -13.37
C GLY A 53 10.46 -1.32 -13.28
N GLY A 54 10.39 -0.23 -14.06
CA GLY A 54 9.18 0.61 -14.14
C GLY A 54 8.00 -0.13 -14.77
N ILE A 55 8.23 -0.88 -15.85
CA ILE A 55 7.20 -1.71 -16.50
C ILE A 55 6.76 -2.84 -15.56
N LEU A 56 7.68 -3.51 -14.86
CA LEU A 56 7.33 -4.55 -13.89
C LEU A 56 6.51 -3.98 -12.72
N ALA A 57 6.85 -2.79 -12.20
CA ALA A 57 6.09 -2.14 -11.14
C ALA A 57 4.68 -1.70 -11.59
N LEU A 58 4.55 -1.24 -12.85
CA LEU A 58 3.25 -0.94 -13.46
C LEU A 58 2.44 -2.22 -13.70
N CYS A 59 3.07 -3.29 -14.19
CA CYS A 59 2.43 -4.59 -14.36
C CYS A 59 1.99 -5.19 -13.03
N ILE A 60 2.78 -5.08 -11.95
CA ILE A 60 2.38 -5.54 -10.60
C ILE A 60 1.19 -4.73 -10.07
N ASN A 61 1.17 -3.40 -10.27
CA ASN A 61 0.04 -2.56 -9.85
C ASN A 61 -1.24 -2.84 -10.67
N VAL A 62 -1.10 -3.10 -11.97
CA VAL A 62 -2.22 -3.42 -12.86
C VAL A 62 -2.73 -4.84 -12.60
N ILE A 63 -1.85 -5.84 -12.50
CA ILE A 63 -2.21 -7.22 -12.16
C ILE A 63 -2.79 -7.28 -10.74
N GLY A 64 -2.28 -6.52 -9.78
CA GLY A 64 -2.86 -6.41 -8.44
C GLY A 64 -4.30 -5.86 -8.45
N ARG A 65 -4.61 -4.93 -9.36
CA ARG A 65 -5.99 -4.44 -9.56
C ARG A 65 -6.86 -5.43 -10.33
N THR A 66 -6.34 -6.07 -11.37
CA THR A 66 -7.09 -7.04 -12.19
C THR A 66 -7.35 -8.34 -11.45
N MET A 67 -6.41 -8.83 -10.64
CA MET A 67 -6.60 -9.95 -9.72
C MET A 67 -7.53 -9.61 -8.55
N ARG A 68 -7.73 -8.33 -8.20
CA ARG A 68 -8.75 -7.92 -7.23
C ARG A 68 -10.16 -7.87 -7.83
N ASN A 69 -10.27 -7.58 -9.12
CA ASN A 69 -11.53 -7.55 -9.85
C ASN A 69 -11.95 -8.93 -10.41
N ASN A 70 -10.99 -9.81 -10.70
CA ASN A 70 -11.23 -11.16 -11.23
C ASN A 70 -10.88 -12.29 -10.24
N GLY A 71 -10.28 -11.99 -9.08
CA GLY A 71 -9.94 -12.94 -8.02
C GLY A 71 -11.16 -13.24 -7.15
N LYS A 72 -12.21 -13.75 -7.77
CA LYS A 72 -13.27 -14.50 -7.12
C LYS A 72 -12.81 -15.95 -6.98
N GLU A 73 -11.65 -16.21 -6.38
CA GLU A 73 -11.27 -17.57 -5.96
C GLU A 73 -10.21 -17.56 -4.84
N THR A 74 -10.69 -17.91 -3.65
CA THR A 74 -10.02 -18.73 -2.63
C THR A 74 -8.65 -18.29 -2.12
N ASN A 75 -8.64 -17.20 -1.37
CA ASN A 75 -7.88 -17.14 -0.12
C ASN A 75 -8.79 -16.54 0.98
N GLY A 76 -9.71 -17.35 1.51
CA GLY A 76 -10.26 -17.26 2.87
C GLY A 76 -10.88 -15.96 3.41
N GLY A 77 -11.01 -14.89 2.61
CA GLY A 77 -11.74 -13.67 2.98
C GLY A 77 -13.22 -13.90 2.73
N ASN A 78 -13.91 -14.47 3.71
CA ASN A 78 -15.33 -14.80 3.65
C ASN A 78 -16.20 -13.53 3.73
N THR A 79 -16.13 -12.62 2.75
CA THR A 79 -17.09 -11.51 2.64
C THR A 79 -18.50 -12.09 2.71
N TRP A 80 -19.28 -11.62 3.67
CA TRP A 80 -20.57 -12.22 4.00
C TRP A 80 -21.66 -11.87 2.97
N PHE A 81 -21.50 -10.78 2.22
CA PHE A 81 -22.49 -10.27 1.28
C PHE A 81 -22.10 -10.50 -0.17
N GLU A 82 -23.01 -11.12 -0.93
CA GLU A 82 -22.88 -11.31 -2.39
C GLU A 82 -23.52 -10.16 -3.19
N THR A 83 -24.35 -9.35 -2.53
CA THR A 83 -25.03 -8.18 -3.10
C THR A 83 -24.91 -7.00 -2.15
N ASP A 84 -25.07 -5.79 -2.68
CA ASP A 84 -25.22 -4.58 -1.86
C ASP A 84 -26.24 -4.82 -0.74
N THR A 85 -25.90 -4.41 0.46
CA THR A 85 -26.77 -4.58 1.64
C THR A 85 -26.94 -3.27 2.38
N TYR A 86 -28.09 -3.11 3.02
CA TYR A 86 -28.44 -1.91 3.78
C TYR A 86 -28.99 -2.31 5.15
N GLY A 87 -28.43 -1.76 6.22
CA GLY A 87 -28.77 -2.21 7.56
C GLY A 87 -27.93 -1.56 8.65
N GLN A 88 -28.15 -2.02 9.87
CA GLN A 88 -27.41 -1.57 11.06
C GLN A 88 -26.23 -2.50 11.33
N LEU A 89 -25.15 -1.97 11.90
CA LEU A 89 -24.07 -2.79 12.47
C LEU A 89 -24.16 -2.76 13.99
N LYS A 90 -24.64 -3.86 14.57
CA LYS A 90 -24.69 -4.07 16.02
C LYS A 90 -23.40 -4.71 16.50
N ASN A 91 -22.72 -4.09 17.44
CA ASN A 91 -21.56 -4.71 18.08
C ASN A 91 -22.01 -5.85 19.01
N ILE A 92 -21.31 -6.99 18.96
CA ILE A 92 -21.69 -8.19 19.72
C ILE A 92 -21.51 -7.97 21.23
N GLU A 93 -20.37 -7.42 21.65
CA GLU A 93 -20.06 -7.24 23.07
C GLU A 93 -20.96 -6.21 23.74
N THR A 94 -21.07 -5.02 23.16
CA THR A 94 -21.81 -3.91 23.78
C THR A 94 -23.32 -3.99 23.54
N GLY A 95 -23.77 -4.77 22.55
CA GLY A 95 -25.16 -4.80 22.11
C GLY A 95 -25.68 -3.50 21.48
N LEU A 96 -24.81 -2.51 21.26
CA LEU A 96 -25.15 -1.20 20.68
C LEU A 96 -24.88 -1.17 19.17
N CYS A 97 -25.58 -0.31 18.45
CA CYS A 97 -25.45 -0.12 17.02
C CYS A 97 -24.53 1.05 16.68
N LEU A 98 -23.76 0.89 15.60
CA LEU A 98 -22.95 1.93 15.00
C LEU A 98 -23.82 3.12 14.60
N ASP A 99 -23.37 4.32 14.95
CA ASP A 99 -24.11 5.57 14.74
C ASP A 99 -23.12 6.65 14.27
N ASP A 100 -23.48 7.38 13.21
CA ASP A 100 -22.63 8.42 12.62
C ASP A 100 -22.57 9.71 13.44
N GLY A 101 -23.29 9.77 14.57
CA GLY A 101 -23.31 10.90 15.49
C GLY A 101 -24.17 12.07 15.01
N TYR A 102 -24.84 11.98 13.86
CA TYR A 102 -25.67 13.05 13.32
C TYR A 102 -27.16 12.80 13.57
N SER A 103 -27.86 13.75 14.21
CA SER A 103 -29.32 13.77 14.18
C SER A 103 -29.77 14.40 12.86
N HIS A 104 -30.47 13.62 12.03
CA HIS A 104 -30.95 14.07 10.74
C HIS A 104 -32.17 15.00 10.90
N THR A 105 -31.96 16.32 10.93
CA THR A 105 -32.98 17.30 10.51
C THR A 105 -32.61 18.04 9.23
N SER A 106 -31.42 17.85 8.67
CA SER A 106 -31.10 18.26 7.30
C SER A 106 -29.79 17.65 6.86
N ILE A 107 -29.83 16.80 5.82
CA ILE A 107 -28.65 16.47 5.03
C ILE A 107 -28.33 17.71 4.17
N ALA A 108 -27.91 18.79 4.81
CA ALA A 108 -27.23 19.86 4.09
C ALA A 108 -25.79 19.36 3.86
N PHE A 109 -25.56 18.75 2.70
CA PHE A 109 -24.26 18.26 2.21
C PHE A 109 -23.14 19.32 2.30
N SER A 110 -23.46 20.60 2.52
CA SER A 110 -22.52 21.71 2.63
C SER A 110 -21.70 21.77 3.93
N LYS A 111 -21.96 20.93 4.94
CA LYS A 111 -21.25 20.95 6.24
C LYS A 111 -20.45 19.70 6.60
N PHE A 112 -20.25 18.75 5.69
CA PHE A 112 -19.38 17.57 5.91
C PHE A 112 -17.86 17.88 5.97
N ASN A 113 -17.49 19.15 6.10
CA ASN A 113 -16.12 19.56 6.40
C ASN A 113 -15.74 19.32 7.88
N LYS A 114 -16.65 18.76 8.68
CA LYS A 114 -16.35 18.26 10.03
C LYS A 114 -16.28 16.73 9.97
N THR A 115 -15.11 16.19 10.31
CA THR A 115 -14.93 14.78 10.65
C THR A 115 -15.85 14.43 11.81
N SER A 116 -17.03 13.87 11.54
CA SER A 116 -17.84 13.31 12.62
C SER A 116 -17.12 12.12 13.23
N LYS A 117 -17.21 12.04 14.56
CA LYS A 117 -16.71 10.89 15.28
C LYS A 117 -17.80 9.84 15.25
N LEU A 118 -17.44 8.67 14.74
CA LEU A 118 -18.29 7.49 14.82
C LEU A 118 -18.49 7.10 16.29
N ILE A 119 -19.74 6.83 16.66
CA ILE A 119 -20.14 6.42 18.01
C ILE A 119 -20.97 5.14 17.93
N ILE A 120 -21.36 4.59 19.08
CA ILE A 120 -22.39 3.55 19.17
C ILE A 120 -23.51 4.01 20.10
N LYS A 121 -24.74 3.61 19.79
CA LYS A 121 -25.97 3.96 20.52
C LYS A 121 -26.92 2.76 20.58
N PRO A 122 -27.96 2.79 21.44
CA PRO A 122 -29.02 1.79 21.38
C PRO A 122 -29.56 1.64 19.96
N CYS A 123 -29.73 0.40 19.52
CA CYS A 123 -30.21 0.09 18.18
C CYS A 123 -31.64 0.60 17.99
N LEU A 124 -31.87 1.37 16.92
CA LEU A 124 -33.17 2.02 16.66
C LEU A 124 -34.05 1.14 15.77
N SER A 125 -35.34 1.05 16.08
CA SER A 125 -36.27 0.07 15.48
C SER A 125 -36.80 0.43 14.09
N SER A 126 -36.73 1.68 13.63
CA SER A 126 -36.98 2.04 12.22
C SER A 126 -36.52 3.46 11.86
N ASN A 127 -36.16 3.67 10.59
CA ASN A 127 -35.94 4.97 9.91
C ASN A 127 -34.90 5.94 10.51
N ALA A 128 -34.17 5.54 11.54
CA ALA A 128 -33.11 6.36 12.10
C ALA A 128 -31.88 6.36 11.19
N PHE A 129 -31.87 7.25 10.20
CA PHE A 129 -30.81 7.39 9.20
C PHE A 129 -29.39 7.39 9.78
N SER A 130 -29.19 7.80 11.04
CA SER A 130 -27.89 7.83 11.72
C SER A 130 -27.27 6.45 11.98
N GLN A 131 -28.04 5.36 11.96
CA GLN A 131 -27.54 4.01 12.25
C GLN A 131 -27.54 3.04 11.05
N TYR A 132 -28.10 3.45 9.90
CA TYR A 132 -28.20 2.58 8.73
C TYR A 132 -27.09 2.88 7.72
N PHE A 133 -26.29 1.87 7.43
CA PHE A 133 -25.18 1.94 6.48
C PHE A 133 -25.47 1.03 5.29
N LYS A 134 -25.10 1.51 4.11
CA LYS A 134 -25.01 0.72 2.88
C LYS A 134 -23.60 0.14 2.78
N TYR A 135 -23.51 -1.16 2.54
CA TYR A 135 -22.30 -1.81 2.08
C TYR A 135 -22.37 -2.01 0.57
N ASN A 136 -21.38 -1.50 -0.15
CA ASN A 136 -21.23 -1.71 -1.59
C ASN A 136 -20.26 -2.86 -1.84
N VAL A 137 -20.74 -3.98 -2.38
CA VAL A 137 -19.91 -5.18 -2.55
C VAL A 137 -18.83 -5.03 -3.61
N ASN A 138 -19.02 -4.12 -4.57
CA ASN A 138 -18.07 -3.90 -5.67
C ASN A 138 -16.88 -3.04 -5.23
N THR A 139 -17.11 -2.07 -4.33
CA THR A 139 -16.05 -1.17 -3.84
C THR A 139 -15.56 -1.54 -2.44
N GLY A 140 -16.29 -2.38 -1.72
CA GLY A 140 -16.09 -2.65 -0.30
C GLY A 140 -16.44 -1.44 0.59
N GLU A 141 -17.03 -0.38 0.04
CA GLU A 141 -17.31 0.82 0.81
C GLU A 141 -18.49 0.61 1.75
N LEU A 142 -18.31 0.98 3.03
CA LEU A 142 -19.35 0.98 4.05
C LEU A 142 -19.70 2.43 4.42
N GLY A 143 -20.92 2.87 4.13
CA GLY A 143 -21.24 4.30 4.15
C GLY A 143 -22.72 4.63 3.99
N LYS A 144 -23.03 5.88 3.67
CA LYS A 144 -24.38 6.41 3.43
C LYS A 144 -24.34 7.46 2.33
N ALA A 145 -25.21 7.32 1.33
CA ALA A 145 -25.23 8.19 0.16
C ALA A 145 -23.81 8.37 -0.43
N ASN A 146 -23.23 9.57 -0.34
CA ASN A 146 -21.90 9.90 -0.87
C ASN A 146 -20.80 9.98 0.21
N VAL A 147 -21.04 9.49 1.43
CA VAL A 147 -20.03 9.43 2.50
C VAL A 147 -19.75 8.01 2.96
N CYS A 148 -18.50 7.72 3.25
CA CYS A 148 -17.98 6.39 3.54
C CYS A 148 -17.10 6.43 4.78
N LEU A 149 -17.09 5.32 5.53
CA LEU A 149 -16.18 5.09 6.64
C LEU A 149 -14.75 5.01 6.11
N ASP A 150 -13.84 5.74 6.74
CA ASP A 150 -12.46 5.86 6.32
C ASP A 150 -11.53 5.60 7.51
N SER A 151 -10.63 4.64 7.35
CA SER A 151 -9.61 4.24 8.32
C SER A 151 -8.28 4.98 8.15
N GLN A 152 -8.25 6.10 7.41
CA GLN A 152 -7.03 6.86 7.14
C GLN A 152 -6.33 7.32 8.42
N VAL A 153 -4.99 7.31 8.37
CA VAL A 153 -4.17 7.99 9.39
C VAL A 153 -4.30 9.48 9.13
N VAL A 154 -5.06 10.19 9.96
CA VAL A 154 -4.96 11.64 9.99
C VAL A 154 -3.60 11.96 10.61
N VAL A 155 -2.62 12.24 9.75
CA VAL A 155 -1.32 12.73 10.17
C VAL A 155 -1.54 14.11 10.79
N GLN A 156 -1.83 14.16 12.10
CA GLN A 156 -1.75 15.40 12.84
C GLN A 156 -0.29 15.83 12.80
N LYS A 157 -0.07 16.99 12.16
CA LYS A 157 1.21 17.50 11.68
C LYS A 157 2.35 17.57 12.71
N HIS A 158 2.13 17.28 14.01
CA HIS A 158 3.17 17.39 15.04
C HIS A 158 3.12 16.40 16.23
N ARG A 159 2.38 15.28 16.20
CA ARG A 159 2.43 14.33 17.34
C ARG A 159 2.44 12.86 16.95
N GLN A 160 3.63 12.27 17.16
CA GLN A 160 3.94 10.85 17.42
C GLN A 160 3.59 9.81 16.34
N LEU A 161 4.56 9.62 15.43
CA LEU A 161 4.76 8.45 14.56
C LEU A 161 4.95 7.10 15.28
N ARG A 162 4.83 7.03 16.62
CA ARG A 162 5.07 5.81 17.41
C ARG A 162 3.79 5.14 17.92
N GLU A 163 2.67 5.85 18.07
CA GLU A 163 1.42 5.25 18.59
C GLU A 163 0.50 4.65 17.51
N SER A 164 0.79 4.88 16.22
CA SER A 164 -0.14 4.58 15.12
C SER A 164 0.03 3.21 14.46
N ARG A 165 0.95 2.35 14.93
CA ARG A 165 1.19 1.04 14.29
C ARG A 165 0.05 0.02 14.47
N GLY A 166 -0.89 0.28 15.36
CA GLY A 166 -1.97 -0.66 15.62
C GLY A 166 -3.32 -0.04 15.95
N ARG A 167 -3.49 1.29 15.86
CA ARG A 167 -4.77 1.98 16.11
C ARG A 167 -4.93 3.17 15.18
N ARG A 168 -6.14 3.35 14.64
CA ARG A 168 -6.52 4.48 13.78
C ARG A 168 -7.91 4.97 14.15
N ASP A 169 -8.10 6.27 14.08
CA ASP A 169 -9.43 6.86 14.20
C ASP A 169 -10.23 6.59 12.91
N ILE A 170 -11.54 6.41 13.07
CA ILE A 170 -12.44 6.24 11.93
C ILE A 170 -13.16 7.56 11.67
N HIS A 171 -13.16 7.96 10.41
CA HIS A 171 -13.81 9.17 9.94
C HIS A 171 -14.92 8.82 8.95
N ILE A 172 -15.90 9.71 8.82
CA ILE A 172 -16.88 9.66 7.74
C ILE A 172 -16.51 10.76 6.76
N LEU A 173 -16.08 10.37 5.56
CA LEU A 173 -15.58 11.25 4.52
C LEU A 173 -16.33 11.00 3.21
N LYS A 174 -16.14 11.87 2.22
CA LYS A 174 -16.69 11.60 0.89
C LYS A 174 -16.15 10.27 0.34
N CYS A 175 -17.04 9.43 -0.19
CA CYS A 175 -16.67 8.19 -0.86
C CYS A 175 -15.76 8.52 -2.05
N SER A 176 -14.69 7.74 -2.19
CA SER A 176 -13.61 8.01 -3.13
C SER A 176 -12.97 6.76 -3.72
N GLY A 177 -13.43 5.56 -3.33
CA GLY A 177 -12.84 4.29 -3.77
C GLY A 177 -11.42 4.05 -3.25
N LYS A 178 -11.00 4.75 -2.20
CA LYS A 178 -9.69 4.54 -1.57
C LYS A 178 -9.67 3.24 -0.79
N ASP A 179 -8.49 2.60 -0.70
CA ASP A 179 -8.31 1.39 0.09
C ASP A 179 -8.62 1.57 1.58
N THR A 180 -8.46 2.78 2.12
CA THR A 180 -8.83 3.10 3.51
C THR A 180 -10.35 3.18 3.74
N GLN A 181 -11.13 3.25 2.66
CA GLN A 181 -12.60 3.20 2.66
C GLN A 181 -13.14 1.84 2.24
N ALA A 182 -12.27 0.93 1.78
CA ALA A 182 -12.64 -0.44 1.50
C ALA A 182 -12.63 -1.26 2.80
N TRP A 183 -13.76 -1.85 3.11
CA TRP A 183 -14.02 -2.71 4.26
C TRP A 183 -14.41 -4.10 3.79
N ASP A 184 -13.85 -5.12 4.43
CA ASP A 184 -14.26 -6.51 4.31
C ASP A 184 -15.08 -6.87 5.56
N ILE A 185 -16.29 -7.38 5.36
CA ILE A 185 -17.18 -7.85 6.44
C ILE A 185 -17.26 -9.36 6.35
N SER A 186 -16.59 -10.05 7.26
CA SER A 186 -16.54 -11.50 7.25
C SER A 186 -17.79 -12.15 7.86
N LYS A 187 -18.03 -13.42 7.55
CA LYS A 187 -19.14 -14.22 8.11
C LYS A 187 -19.18 -14.30 9.65
N ASN A 188 -18.03 -14.21 10.31
CA ASN A 188 -17.96 -14.15 11.79
C ASN A 188 -18.18 -12.74 12.35
N GLY A 189 -18.59 -11.78 11.52
CA GLY A 189 -18.93 -10.42 11.93
C GLY A 189 -17.74 -9.48 12.06
N ARG A 190 -16.53 -9.88 11.66
CA ARG A 190 -15.37 -9.00 11.73
C ARG A 190 -15.40 -8.02 10.57
N VAL A 191 -15.18 -6.75 10.86
CA VAL A 191 -15.19 -5.66 9.87
C VAL A 191 -13.76 -5.12 9.76
N THR A 192 -13.10 -5.33 8.62
CA THR A 192 -11.66 -5.07 8.46
C THR A 192 -11.36 -4.08 7.34
N SER A 193 -10.35 -3.22 7.54
CA SER A 193 -9.82 -2.33 6.51
C SER A 193 -8.32 -2.14 6.70
N THR A 194 -7.54 -2.29 5.62
CA THR A 194 -6.07 -2.16 5.64
C THR A 194 -5.36 -3.00 6.72
N GLY A 195 -5.90 -4.20 7.00
CA GLY A 195 -5.35 -5.12 8.01
C GLY A 195 -5.72 -4.79 9.47
N LEU A 196 -6.59 -3.80 9.70
CA LEU A 196 -7.12 -3.46 11.02
C LEU A 196 -8.61 -3.80 11.11
N CYS A 197 -9.07 -4.05 12.33
CA CYS A 197 -10.44 -4.38 12.68
C CYS A 197 -11.17 -3.19 13.30
N LEU A 198 -12.42 -2.94 12.89
CA LEU A 198 -13.31 -1.99 13.54
C LEU A 198 -13.62 -2.48 14.96
N SER A 199 -13.42 -1.62 15.96
CA SER A 199 -13.52 -2.00 17.37
C SER A 199 -14.28 -0.98 18.22
N ALA A 200 -15.18 -1.51 19.04
CA ALA A 200 -15.93 -0.78 20.06
C ALA A 200 -15.23 -0.73 21.44
N LYS A 201 -14.04 -1.34 21.59
CA LYS A 201 -13.36 -1.52 22.88
C LYS A 201 -13.14 -0.23 23.67
N HIS A 202 -12.92 0.88 22.98
CA HIS A 202 -12.64 2.18 23.60
C HIS A 202 -13.89 3.04 23.79
N PHE A 203 -15.08 2.50 23.54
CA PHE A 203 -16.30 3.28 23.64
C PHE A 203 -16.68 3.60 25.09
N GLU A 204 -16.50 2.67 26.03
CA GLU A 204 -16.89 2.90 27.43
C GLU A 204 -16.11 4.06 28.04
N GLU A 205 -14.79 4.05 27.89
CA GLU A 205 -13.86 5.04 28.45
C GLU A 205 -13.86 6.37 27.69
N LYS A 206 -13.84 6.31 26.36
CA LYS A 206 -13.50 7.48 25.51
C LYS A 206 -14.60 7.84 24.52
N LYS A 207 -15.70 7.07 24.47
CA LYS A 207 -16.82 7.26 23.54
C LYS A 207 -16.37 7.34 22.08
N VAL A 208 -15.38 6.52 21.71
CA VAL A 208 -14.83 6.45 20.35
C VAL A 208 -14.77 5.03 19.82
N ILE A 209 -15.03 4.90 18.52
CA ILE A 209 -14.78 3.70 17.73
C ILE A 209 -13.47 3.89 16.96
N LYS A 210 -12.66 2.83 16.89
CA LYS A 210 -11.33 2.86 16.24
C LYS A 210 -11.16 1.64 15.34
N ALA A 211 -10.26 1.74 14.37
CA ALA A 211 -9.66 0.57 13.73
C ALA A 211 -8.43 0.17 14.56
N GLU A 212 -8.30 -1.10 14.93
CA GLU A 212 -7.13 -1.60 15.66
C GLU A 212 -6.66 -2.97 15.20
N ILE A 213 -5.55 -3.49 15.75
CA ILE A 213 -5.05 -4.82 15.40
C ILE A 213 -6.14 -5.87 15.65
N CYS A 214 -6.38 -6.69 14.63
CA CYS A 214 -7.35 -7.76 14.72
C CYS A 214 -6.95 -8.79 15.77
N THR A 215 -7.81 -9.00 16.76
CA THR A 215 -7.61 -9.98 17.83
C THR A 215 -8.63 -11.12 17.67
N GLU A 216 -8.15 -12.35 17.80
CA GLU A 216 -9.03 -13.52 17.77
C GLU A 216 -9.96 -13.52 18.98
N ASN A 217 -11.24 -13.85 18.76
CA ASN A 217 -12.27 -13.93 19.80
C ASN A 217 -12.53 -12.61 20.57
N ASP A 218 -12.12 -11.45 20.03
CA ASP A 218 -12.50 -10.15 20.60
C ASP A 218 -13.90 -9.76 20.13
N ASN A 219 -14.88 -9.90 21.03
CA ASN A 219 -16.27 -9.54 20.77
C ASN A 219 -16.46 -8.03 20.52
N TYR A 220 -15.57 -7.17 21.01
CA TYR A 220 -15.60 -5.73 20.68
C TYR A 220 -15.25 -5.48 19.20
N GLN A 221 -14.60 -6.44 18.53
CA GLN A 221 -14.28 -6.41 17.11
C GLN A 221 -15.26 -7.21 16.24
N SER A 222 -16.32 -7.75 16.85
CA SER A 222 -17.34 -8.55 16.19
C SER A 222 -18.64 -7.73 16.05
N TRP A 223 -19.20 -7.73 14.85
CA TRP A 223 -20.34 -6.93 14.45
C TRP A 223 -21.37 -7.79 13.71
N GLN A 224 -22.61 -7.76 14.19
CA GLN A 224 -23.76 -8.34 13.53
C GLN A 224 -24.37 -7.30 12.60
N PHE A 225 -24.48 -7.63 11.32
CA PHE A 225 -25.27 -6.84 10.38
C PHE A 225 -26.75 -7.21 10.53
N ILE A 226 -27.58 -6.21 10.80
CA ILE A 226 -29.03 -6.35 10.90
C ILE A 226 -29.62 -5.71 9.65
N PRO A 227 -30.00 -6.51 8.63
CA PRO A 227 -30.52 -5.97 7.38
C PRO A 227 -31.84 -5.24 7.63
N ASN A 228 -32.02 -4.11 6.95
CA ASN A 228 -33.31 -3.42 6.94
C ASN A 228 -34.28 -4.27 6.11
N LYS A 229 -35.35 -4.76 6.74
CA LYS A 229 -36.47 -5.37 6.01
C LYS A 229 -37.30 -4.22 5.45
N MET A 230 -36.96 -3.79 4.23
CA MET A 230 -37.83 -2.90 3.45
C MET A 230 -39.08 -3.64 3.01
#